data_AF-A0A822D696-F1
#
_entry.id   AF-A0A822D696-F1
#
_cell.length_a   1.000
_cell.length_b   1.000
_cell.length_c   1.000
_cell.angle_alpha   90.00
_cell.angle_beta   90.00
_cell.angle_gamma   90.00
#
_symmetry.space_group_name_H-M   'P 1'
#
loop_
_entity.id
_entity.type
_entity.pdbx_description
1 polymer ?
#
loop_
_entity_poly.entity_id
_entity_poly.type
_entity_poly.pdbx_seq_one_letter_code
_entity_poly.pdbx_strand_id
1 'polypeptide(L)'
;MLEINDKHTLKQSFEFFLEYSTYEKPSLFIHSLLLLSYLPSIQGRLLSSRKIFGQILFTEQVKYEIRLFIVPPLLTLKYLSIDHETLNYSENFFQRACVPFSNLFYSLCNNHARTREKLSNLLDEFSVLQDESEKLDQWLHKYLIQQIIQTNLSTVNAQTLLLIEKTSYFFQFILHWTLLIMEYYLLMGFDLSLYSKRELYDVYFYFAQIILFTHINVYKTSKNILNTTVSFLVQLNQKQQINKIQINNPFIQQLNNLIQQHINDDPLIELMNENNSSQKKNKR
;
A
#
# COMPACT_ATOMS: atom_id res chain seq x y z
N MET A 1 -22.57 6.91 5.32
CA MET A 1 -22.51 7.40 3.92
C MET A 1 -21.73 8.70 3.82
N LEU A 2 -22.06 9.76 4.57
CA LEU A 2 -21.25 10.99 4.56
C LEU A 2 -19.81 10.77 5.05
N GLU A 3 -19.61 9.85 6.00
CA GLU A 3 -18.30 9.49 6.58
C GLU A 3 -17.31 8.84 5.60
N ILE A 4 -17.76 8.34 4.44
CA ILE A 4 -16.82 7.80 3.44
C ILE A 4 -16.00 8.92 2.78
N ASN A 5 -16.53 10.14 2.72
CA ASN A 5 -15.82 11.29 2.17
C ASN A 5 -14.61 11.68 3.03
N ASP A 6 -14.61 11.28 4.30
CA ASP A 6 -13.51 11.52 5.25
C ASP A 6 -12.42 10.44 5.14
N LYS A 7 -12.66 9.36 4.37
CA LYS A 7 -11.70 8.29 4.12
C LYS A 7 -10.84 8.67 2.93
N HIS A 8 -9.60 9.08 3.20
CA HIS A 8 -8.68 9.58 2.18
C HIS A 8 -7.79 8.49 1.57
N THR A 9 -7.71 7.31 2.20
CA THR A 9 -6.90 6.19 1.69
C THR A 9 -7.74 5.04 1.17
N LEU A 10 -7.19 4.24 0.25
CA LEU A 10 -7.80 2.99 -0.22
C LEU A 10 -7.98 2.01 0.93
N LYS A 11 -7.02 1.93 1.86
CA LYS A 11 -7.12 1.05 3.04
C LYS A 11 -8.27 1.46 3.95
N GLN A 12 -8.37 2.75 4.29
CA GLN A 12 -9.48 3.28 5.10
C GLN A 12 -10.83 3.07 4.41
N SER A 13 -10.87 3.27 3.10
CA SER A 13 -12.07 3.00 2.31
C SER A 13 -12.41 1.51 2.33
N PHE A 14 -11.43 0.63 2.13
CA PHE A 14 -11.61 -0.82 2.17
C PHE A 14 -12.16 -1.29 3.53
N GLU A 15 -11.56 -0.85 4.63
CA GLU A 15 -12.04 -1.11 5.99
C GLU A 15 -13.47 -0.58 6.21
N PHE A 16 -13.77 0.62 5.71
CA PHE A 16 -15.12 1.18 5.78
C PHE A 16 -16.15 0.34 5.01
N PHE A 17 -15.83 -0.11 3.80
CA PHE A 17 -16.71 -1.00 3.03
C PHE A 17 -16.91 -2.35 3.73
N LEU A 18 -15.86 -2.90 4.35
CA LEU A 18 -15.93 -4.13 5.14
C LEU A 18 -16.83 -3.96 6.36
N GLU A 19 -16.59 -2.94 7.16
CA GLU A 19 -17.40 -2.64 8.34
C GLU A 19 -18.87 -2.41 7.95
N TYR A 20 -19.10 -1.66 6.86
CA TYR A 20 -20.44 -1.45 6.34
C TYR A 20 -21.11 -2.77 5.94
N SER A 21 -20.36 -3.71 5.35
CA SER A 21 -20.90 -5.02 4.96
C SER A 21 -21.24 -5.94 6.13
N THR A 22 -20.63 -5.73 7.31
CA THR A 22 -20.83 -6.57 8.51
C THR A 22 -21.90 -6.03 9.47
N TYR A 23 -22.28 -4.74 9.38
CA TYR A 23 -23.46 -4.22 10.10
C TYR A 23 -24.73 -5.00 9.74
N GLU A 24 -25.72 -5.03 10.64
CA GLU A 24 -26.96 -5.80 10.49
C GLU A 24 -27.66 -5.54 9.14
N LYS A 25 -27.37 -6.39 8.16
CA LYS A 25 -28.00 -6.51 6.84
C LYS A 25 -28.36 -5.15 6.18
N PRO A 26 -27.38 -4.29 5.87
CA PRO A 26 -27.62 -3.18 4.96
C PRO A 26 -28.27 -3.71 3.67
N SER A 27 -29.35 -3.06 3.24
CA SER A 27 -30.01 -3.47 2.00
C SER A 27 -29.03 -3.38 0.82
N LEU A 28 -29.19 -4.26 -0.17
CA LEU A 28 -28.40 -4.21 -1.41
C LEU A 28 -28.45 -2.81 -2.08
N PHE A 29 -29.53 -2.07 -1.86
CA PHE A 29 -29.67 -0.69 -2.29
C PHE A 29 -28.65 0.25 -1.64
N ILE A 30 -28.35 0.08 -0.35
CA ILE A 30 -27.38 0.94 0.31
C ILE A 30 -25.95 0.59 -0.13
N HIS A 31 -25.66 -0.70 -0.36
CA HIS A 31 -24.39 -1.11 -0.95
C HIS A 31 -24.16 -0.53 -2.34
N SER A 32 -25.20 -0.52 -3.20
CA SER A 32 -25.09 0.08 -4.53
C SER A 32 -24.99 1.61 -4.46
N LEU A 33 -25.68 2.25 -3.52
CA LEU A 33 -25.55 3.69 -3.28
C LEU A 33 -24.13 4.05 -2.79
N LEU A 34 -23.57 3.25 -1.87
CA LEU A 34 -22.20 3.41 -1.37
C LEU A 34 -21.19 3.32 -2.51
N LEU A 35 -21.33 2.29 -3.34
CA LEU A 35 -20.50 2.09 -4.51
C LEU A 35 -20.61 3.26 -5.50
N LEU A 36 -21.82 3.73 -5.80
CA LEU A 36 -22.04 4.87 -6.69
C LEU A 36 -21.47 6.17 -6.15
N SER A 37 -21.49 6.34 -4.82
CA SER A 37 -20.87 7.51 -4.17
C SER A 37 -19.35 7.49 -4.29
N TYR A 38 -18.72 6.33 -4.08
CA TYR A 38 -17.28 6.18 -4.10
C TYR A 38 -16.70 6.07 -5.52
N LEU A 39 -17.33 5.29 -6.40
CA LEU A 39 -16.94 5.06 -7.79
C LEU A 39 -18.10 5.41 -8.73
N PRO A 40 -18.38 6.71 -8.96
CA PRO A 40 -19.44 7.13 -9.87
C PRO A 40 -19.13 6.65 -11.29
N SER A 41 -20.04 5.87 -11.86
CA SER A 41 -19.95 5.44 -13.26
C SER A 41 -20.34 6.58 -14.18
N ILE A 42 -19.41 7.02 -15.01
CA ILE A 42 -19.72 7.84 -16.18
C ILE A 42 -20.00 6.82 -17.31
N GLN A 43 -21.22 6.85 -17.88
CA GLN A 43 -21.68 6.02 -19.02
C GLN A 43 -22.10 4.56 -18.74
N GLY A 44 -22.54 4.21 -17.53
CA GLY A 44 -23.26 2.95 -17.29
C GLY A 44 -22.40 1.68 -17.30
N ARG A 45 -21.09 1.77 -17.52
CA ARG A 45 -20.13 0.73 -17.15
C ARG A 45 -19.63 1.02 -15.75
N LEU A 46 -20.22 0.33 -14.77
CA LEU A 46 -19.76 0.37 -13.39
C LEU A 46 -18.29 -0.10 -13.32
N LEU A 47 -17.93 -1.18 -14.01
CA LEU A 47 -16.64 -1.88 -13.89
C LEU A 47 -15.38 -1.13 -14.39
N SER A 48 -15.43 0.17 -14.65
CA SER A 48 -14.27 0.93 -15.17
C SER A 48 -14.25 2.40 -14.75
N SER A 49 -14.78 2.73 -13.55
CA SER A 49 -14.59 4.09 -13.05
C SER A 49 -13.09 4.37 -12.88
N ARG A 50 -12.58 5.35 -13.63
CA ARG A 50 -11.20 5.83 -13.52
C ARG A 50 -11.03 6.88 -12.41
N LYS A 51 -12.12 7.24 -11.74
CA LYS A 51 -12.11 8.30 -10.73
C LYS A 51 -12.85 7.93 -9.44
N ILE A 52 -12.21 8.21 -8.32
CA ILE A 52 -12.79 8.12 -6.99
C ILE A 52 -13.51 9.43 -6.70
N PHE A 53 -14.75 9.35 -6.21
CA PHE A 53 -15.66 10.48 -5.99
C PHE A 53 -15.87 11.36 -7.25
N GLY A 54 -15.58 10.83 -8.43
CA GLY A 54 -15.64 11.58 -9.70
C GLY A 54 -14.55 12.64 -9.88
N GLN A 55 -13.66 12.82 -8.89
CA GLN A 55 -12.65 13.88 -8.85
C GLN A 55 -11.24 13.32 -8.98
N ILE A 56 -10.87 12.37 -8.12
CA ILE A 56 -9.50 11.88 -7.97
C ILE A 56 -9.26 10.76 -8.97
N LEU A 57 -8.20 10.84 -9.78
CA LEU A 57 -7.82 9.74 -10.67
C LEU A 57 -7.39 8.52 -9.85
N PHE A 58 -7.96 7.36 -10.18
CA PHE A 58 -7.68 6.11 -9.45
C PHE A 58 -6.19 5.75 -9.51
N THR A 59 -5.51 6.02 -10.63
CA THR A 59 -4.06 5.86 -10.78
C THR A 59 -3.28 6.69 -9.77
N GLU A 60 -3.71 7.94 -9.53
CA GLU A 60 -3.06 8.85 -8.60
C GLU A 60 -3.32 8.43 -7.15
N GLN A 61 -4.50 7.87 -6.86
CA GLN A 61 -4.77 7.27 -5.57
C GLN A 61 -3.86 6.05 -5.30
N VAL A 62 -3.73 5.13 -6.26
CA VAL A 62 -2.84 3.95 -6.11
C VAL A 62 -1.39 4.40 -5.89
N LYS A 63 -0.90 5.38 -6.66
CA LYS A 63 0.44 5.97 -6.43
C LYS A 63 0.55 6.58 -5.04
N TYR A 64 -0.48 7.27 -4.57
CA TYR A 64 -0.52 7.86 -3.23
C TYR A 64 -0.43 6.80 -2.13
N GLU A 65 -1.19 5.71 -2.22
CA GLU A 65 -1.11 4.58 -1.27
C GLU A 65 0.28 3.96 -1.23
N ILE A 66 0.88 3.70 -2.39
CA ILE A 66 2.21 3.11 -2.47
C ILE A 66 3.26 4.04 -1.83
N ARG A 67 3.10 5.36 -2.02
CA ARG A 67 3.96 6.36 -1.37
C ARG A 67 3.80 6.32 0.15
N LEU A 68 2.58 6.24 0.67
CA LEU A 68 2.35 6.11 2.10
C LEU A 68 2.90 4.79 2.67
N PHE A 69 2.87 3.71 1.88
CA PHE A 69 3.29 2.39 2.34
C PHE A 69 4.82 2.21 2.43
N ILE A 70 5.58 2.53 1.35
CA ILE A 70 7.04 2.26 1.29
C ILE A 70 7.87 3.44 0.74
N VAL A 71 7.25 4.49 0.20
CA VAL A 71 7.96 5.65 -0.40
C VAL A 71 8.97 5.19 -1.49
N PRO A 72 8.50 4.60 -2.61
CA PRO A 72 9.40 4.10 -3.64
C PRO A 72 10.20 5.26 -4.29
N PRO A 73 11.47 5.03 -4.66
CA PRO A 73 12.31 6.01 -5.32
C PRO A 73 11.65 6.61 -6.58
N LEU A 74 10.99 5.77 -7.39
CA LEU A 74 10.30 6.20 -8.62
C LEU A 74 9.27 7.31 -8.37
N LEU A 75 8.53 7.25 -7.26
CA LEU A 75 7.48 8.23 -6.94
C LEU A 75 7.98 9.41 -6.09
N THR A 76 9.25 9.39 -5.70
CA THR A 76 9.81 10.34 -4.71
C THR A 76 10.97 11.16 -5.28
N LEU A 77 11.83 10.55 -6.08
CA LEU A 77 13.00 11.19 -6.66
C LEU A 77 12.64 11.92 -7.95
N LYS A 78 12.08 13.14 -7.82
CA LYS A 78 11.89 14.07 -8.94
C LYS A 78 13.20 14.46 -9.67
N TYR A 79 14.34 14.15 -9.07
CA TYR A 79 15.68 14.57 -9.50
C TYR A 79 16.44 13.49 -10.27
N LEU A 80 15.95 12.25 -10.25
CA LEU A 80 16.49 11.22 -11.12
C LEU A 80 15.92 11.53 -12.50
N SER A 81 16.78 11.85 -13.48
CA SER A 81 16.35 11.94 -14.87
C SER A 81 15.96 10.53 -15.31
N ILE A 82 14.68 10.19 -15.13
CA ILE A 82 14.13 8.89 -15.50
C ILE A 82 13.85 8.90 -17.00
N ASP A 83 14.28 7.85 -17.67
CA ASP A 83 14.10 7.68 -19.12
C ASP A 83 12.61 7.53 -19.43
N HIS A 84 12.20 8.03 -20.59
CA HIS A 84 10.81 7.96 -21.06
C HIS A 84 10.28 6.51 -21.10
N GLU A 85 11.12 5.53 -21.42
CA GLU A 85 10.74 4.11 -21.45
C GLU A 85 10.36 3.60 -20.06
N THR A 86 11.16 3.91 -19.04
CA THR A 86 10.92 3.49 -17.65
C THR A 86 9.66 4.16 -17.09
N LEU A 87 9.44 5.44 -17.41
CA LEU A 87 8.19 6.14 -17.04
C LEU A 87 6.98 5.47 -17.68
N ASN A 88 7.01 5.23 -19.00
CA ASN A 88 5.90 4.58 -19.71
C ASN A 88 5.63 3.16 -19.17
N TYR A 89 6.68 2.38 -18.90
CA TYR A 89 6.53 1.05 -18.31
C TYR A 89 5.83 1.10 -16.94
N SER A 90 6.22 2.05 -16.08
CA SER A 90 5.57 2.25 -14.78
C SER A 90 4.13 2.76 -14.88
N GLU A 91 3.85 3.67 -15.82
CA GLU A 91 2.49 4.19 -16.04
C GLU A 91 1.55 3.08 -16.51
N ASN A 92 2.01 2.19 -17.38
CA ASN A 92 1.24 1.03 -17.81
C ASN A 92 0.89 0.11 -16.63
N PHE A 93 1.82 -0.12 -15.71
CA PHE A 93 1.55 -0.87 -14.48
C PHE A 93 0.44 -0.19 -13.64
N PHE A 94 0.55 1.12 -13.38
CA PHE A 94 -0.48 1.82 -12.60
C PHE A 94 -1.85 1.82 -13.27
N GLN A 95 -1.91 1.94 -14.59
CA GLN A 95 -3.16 1.86 -15.34
C GLN A 95 -3.80 0.47 -15.24
N ARG A 96 -2.99 -0.59 -15.31
CA ARG A 96 -3.45 -1.97 -15.14
C ARG A 96 -3.93 -2.25 -13.73
N ALA A 97 -3.20 -1.77 -12.71
CA ALA A 97 -3.56 -1.93 -11.30
C ALA A 97 -4.94 -1.34 -10.95
N CYS A 98 -5.39 -0.29 -11.66
CA CYS A 98 -6.69 0.32 -11.38
C CYS A 98 -7.87 -0.65 -11.48
N VAL A 99 -7.82 -1.60 -12.41
CA VAL A 99 -8.92 -2.54 -12.65
C VAL A 99 -9.15 -3.47 -11.45
N PRO A 100 -8.17 -4.27 -10.99
CA PRO A 100 -8.35 -5.17 -9.84
C PRO A 100 -8.69 -4.42 -8.56
N PHE A 101 -8.09 -3.24 -8.32
CA PHE A 101 -8.45 -2.42 -7.17
C PHE A 101 -9.89 -1.88 -7.26
N SER A 102 -10.37 -1.50 -8.44
CA SER A 102 -11.78 -1.11 -8.60
C SER A 102 -12.72 -2.29 -8.41
N ASN A 103 -12.36 -3.47 -8.94
CA ASN A 103 -13.09 -4.73 -8.79
C ASN A 103 -13.19 -5.16 -7.33
N LEU A 104 -12.18 -4.85 -6.51
CA LEU A 104 -12.21 -5.06 -5.06
C LEU A 104 -13.41 -4.34 -4.42
N PHE A 105 -13.54 -3.03 -4.65
CA PHE A 105 -14.68 -2.25 -4.12
C PHE A 105 -16.02 -2.71 -4.70
N TYR A 106 -16.08 -3.07 -5.99
CA TYR A 106 -17.28 -3.68 -6.59
C TYR A 106 -17.67 -4.99 -5.91
N SER A 107 -16.69 -5.76 -5.44
CA SER A 107 -16.90 -7.07 -4.82
C SER A 107 -17.47 -6.93 -3.42
N LEU A 108 -16.99 -5.96 -2.63
CA LEU A 108 -17.45 -5.73 -1.26
C LEU A 108 -18.92 -5.29 -1.15
N CYS A 109 -19.49 -4.71 -2.22
CA CYS A 109 -20.89 -4.29 -2.25
C CYS A 109 -21.91 -5.39 -2.57
N ASN A 110 -21.49 -6.66 -2.68
CA ASN A 110 -22.42 -7.77 -2.91
C ASN A 110 -22.79 -8.45 -1.59
N ASN A 111 -23.75 -9.36 -1.64
CA ASN A 111 -24.02 -10.24 -0.50
C ASN A 111 -22.78 -11.12 -0.18
N HIS A 112 -22.64 -11.58 1.07
CA HIS A 112 -21.44 -12.31 1.50
C HIS A 112 -21.09 -13.52 0.61
N ALA A 113 -22.06 -14.34 0.21
CA ALA A 113 -21.77 -15.49 -0.66
C ALA A 113 -21.14 -15.04 -2.00
N ARG A 114 -21.70 -14.01 -2.64
CA ARG A 114 -21.23 -13.46 -3.91
C ARG A 114 -19.92 -12.69 -3.75
N THR A 115 -19.75 -11.99 -2.64
CA THR A 115 -18.50 -11.30 -2.30
C THR A 115 -17.37 -12.31 -2.20
N ARG A 116 -17.56 -13.45 -1.51
CA ARG A 116 -16.54 -14.50 -1.40
C ARG A 116 -16.17 -15.11 -2.76
N GLU A 117 -17.16 -15.40 -3.61
CA GLU A 117 -16.93 -15.88 -4.98
C GLU A 117 -16.09 -14.88 -5.79
N LYS A 118 -16.44 -13.59 -5.75
CA LYS A 118 -15.70 -12.54 -6.46
C LYS A 118 -14.29 -12.30 -5.89
N LEU A 119 -14.11 -12.43 -4.58
CA LEU A 119 -12.77 -12.36 -3.97
C LEU A 119 -11.87 -13.49 -4.47
N SER A 120 -12.40 -14.69 -4.71
CA SER A 120 -11.64 -15.77 -5.35
C SER A 120 -11.12 -15.36 -6.72
N ASN A 121 -11.98 -14.80 -7.58
CA ASN A 121 -11.57 -14.33 -8.90
C ASN A 121 -10.57 -13.16 -8.81
N LEU A 122 -10.74 -12.28 -7.81
CA LEU A 122 -9.80 -11.19 -7.55
C LEU A 122 -8.42 -11.70 -7.14
N LEU A 123 -8.30 -12.82 -6.42
CA LEU A 123 -6.99 -13.40 -6.10
C LEU A 123 -6.23 -13.78 -7.37
N ASP A 124 -6.92 -14.26 -8.41
CA ASP A 124 -6.31 -14.54 -9.71
C ASP A 124 -5.87 -13.23 -10.39
N GLU A 125 -6.70 -12.18 -10.38
CA GLU A 125 -6.32 -10.87 -10.92
C GLU A 125 -5.10 -10.26 -10.19
N PHE A 126 -5.06 -10.37 -8.86
CA PHE A 126 -3.94 -9.90 -8.05
C PHE A 126 -2.68 -10.76 -8.22
N SER A 127 -2.80 -12.05 -8.55
CA SER A 127 -1.63 -12.89 -8.86
C SER A 127 -0.91 -12.40 -10.13
N VAL A 128 -1.67 -12.05 -11.17
CA VAL A 128 -1.12 -11.43 -12.40
C VAL A 128 -0.49 -10.08 -12.07
N LEU A 129 -1.12 -9.28 -11.20
CA LEU A 129 -0.58 -8.00 -10.78
C LEU A 129 0.71 -8.14 -9.94
N GLN A 130 0.84 -9.21 -9.14
CA GLN A 130 2.08 -9.53 -8.44
C GLN A 130 3.21 -9.81 -9.42
N ASP A 131 2.99 -10.65 -10.43
CA ASP A 131 3.99 -10.93 -11.47
C ASP A 131 4.42 -9.66 -12.22
N GLU A 132 3.46 -8.78 -12.55
CA GLU A 132 3.76 -7.49 -13.19
C GLU A 132 4.56 -6.56 -12.26
N SER A 133 4.24 -6.54 -10.97
CA SER A 133 4.95 -5.72 -9.98
C SER A 133 6.39 -6.20 -9.75
N GLU A 134 6.62 -7.51 -9.77
CA GLU A 134 7.97 -8.08 -9.68
C GLU A 134 8.80 -7.69 -10.91
N LYS A 135 8.22 -7.77 -12.11
CA LYS A 135 8.90 -7.34 -13.35
C LYS A 135 9.23 -5.85 -13.32
N LEU A 136 8.33 -5.01 -12.77
CA LEU A 136 8.58 -3.59 -12.57
C LEU A 136 9.75 -3.33 -11.61
N ASP A 137 9.76 -4.01 -10.46
CA ASP A 137 10.86 -3.91 -9.50
C ASP A 137 12.19 -4.36 -10.14
N GLN A 138 12.21 -5.48 -10.88
CA GLN A 138 13.39 -5.96 -11.60
C GLN A 138 13.86 -4.99 -12.69
N TRP A 139 12.93 -4.34 -13.41
CA TRP A 139 13.26 -3.32 -14.41
C TRP A 139 13.90 -2.09 -13.78
N LEU A 140 13.27 -1.55 -12.72
CA LEU A 140 13.78 -0.39 -11.99
C LEU A 140 15.14 -0.67 -11.34
N HIS A 141 15.32 -1.89 -10.84
CA HIS A 141 16.59 -2.34 -10.30
C HIS A 141 17.72 -2.25 -11.35
N LYS A 142 17.50 -2.84 -12.53
CA LYS A 142 18.46 -2.79 -13.64
C LYS A 142 18.76 -1.35 -14.07
N TYR A 143 17.72 -0.53 -14.18
CA TYR A 143 17.83 0.87 -14.55
C TYR A 143 18.67 1.68 -13.56
N LEU A 144 18.39 1.53 -12.25
CA LEU A 144 19.12 2.24 -11.20
C LEU A 144 20.59 1.84 -11.14
N ILE A 145 20.91 0.55 -11.27
CA ILE A 145 22.31 0.09 -11.35
C ILE A 145 23.03 0.74 -12.52
N GLN A 146 22.41 0.75 -13.70
CA GLN A 146 23.01 1.33 -14.90
C GLN A 146 23.30 2.82 -14.72
N GLN A 147 22.38 3.58 -14.12
CA GLN A 147 22.60 5.00 -13.84
C GLN A 147 23.71 5.23 -12.80
N ILE A 148 23.82 4.40 -11.77
CA ILE A 148 24.89 4.50 -10.76
C ILE A 148 26.27 4.26 -11.41
N ILE A 149 26.38 3.25 -12.27
CA ILE A 149 27.62 2.95 -13.00
C ILE A 149 28.03 4.12 -13.91
N GLN A 150 27.07 4.70 -14.65
CA GLN A 150 27.34 5.81 -15.56
C GLN A 150 27.75 7.11 -14.85
N THR A 151 27.27 7.34 -13.62
CA THR A 151 27.49 8.61 -12.90
C THR A 151 28.78 8.65 -12.07
N ASN A 152 29.61 7.59 -12.04
CA ASN A 152 30.89 7.55 -11.31
C ASN A 152 30.80 8.11 -9.88
N LEU A 153 29.72 7.79 -9.16
CA LEU A 153 29.44 8.27 -7.79
C LEU A 153 30.35 7.56 -6.76
N SER A 154 31.66 7.73 -6.90
CA SER A 154 32.75 6.95 -6.28
C SER A 154 32.83 6.92 -4.74
N THR A 155 31.88 7.50 -3.99
CA THR A 155 31.99 7.65 -2.52
C THR A 155 30.73 7.36 -1.70
N VAL A 156 29.65 6.83 -2.28
CA VAL A 156 28.43 6.40 -1.53
C VAL A 156 28.17 4.89 -1.71
N ASN A 157 29.23 4.11 -1.92
CA ASN A 157 29.23 3.02 -2.91
C ASN A 157 29.01 1.57 -2.44
N ALA A 158 28.41 1.29 -1.28
CA ALA A 158 28.10 -0.10 -0.92
C ALA A 158 26.72 -0.28 -0.29
N GLN A 159 26.37 0.53 0.70
CA GLN A 159 25.08 0.43 1.40
C GLN A 159 23.89 0.86 0.52
N THR A 160 24.10 1.84 -0.36
CA THR A 160 23.11 2.37 -1.30
C THR A 160 22.88 1.45 -2.50
N LEU A 161 23.90 0.68 -2.89
CA LEU A 161 23.81 -0.34 -3.95
C LEU A 161 23.11 -1.59 -3.41
N LEU A 162 23.46 -2.03 -2.18
CA LEU A 162 22.78 -3.10 -1.43
C LEU A 162 21.31 -2.77 -1.13
N LEU A 163 20.98 -1.49 -0.96
CA LEU A 163 19.61 -1.00 -0.79
C LEU A 163 18.76 -1.30 -2.03
N ILE A 164 19.27 -0.97 -3.20
CA ILE A 164 18.57 -1.13 -4.47
C ILE A 164 18.49 -2.62 -4.84
N GLU A 165 19.53 -3.41 -4.55
CA GLU A 165 19.62 -4.85 -4.82
C GLU A 165 18.54 -5.73 -4.19
N LYS A 166 17.90 -5.29 -3.10
CA LYS A 166 16.99 -6.15 -2.32
C LYS A 166 15.60 -5.57 -2.09
N THR A 167 15.25 -4.46 -2.73
CA THR A 167 13.97 -3.77 -2.46
C THR A 167 12.97 -4.01 -3.58
N SER A 168 12.01 -4.90 -3.36
CA SER A 168 10.84 -5.06 -4.20
C SER A 168 9.72 -4.15 -3.68
N TYR A 169 9.69 -2.90 -4.15
CA TYR A 169 8.77 -1.88 -3.64
C TYR A 169 7.32 -2.20 -4.02
N PHE A 170 7.09 -2.41 -5.31
CA PHE A 170 5.77 -2.61 -5.86
C PHE A 170 5.24 -4.00 -5.48
N PHE A 171 6.09 -5.02 -5.52
CA PHE A 171 5.73 -6.36 -5.10
C PHE A 171 5.26 -6.43 -3.65
N GLN A 172 5.98 -5.79 -2.72
CA GLN A 172 5.57 -5.79 -1.30
C GLN A 172 4.21 -5.12 -1.08
N PHE A 173 3.92 -4.04 -1.82
CA PHE A 173 2.62 -3.37 -1.75
C PHE A 173 1.49 -4.25 -2.30
N ILE A 174 1.68 -4.87 -3.47
CA ILE A 174 0.66 -5.76 -4.04
C ILE A 174 0.47 -7.00 -3.17
N LEU A 175 1.55 -7.60 -2.67
CA LEU A 175 1.50 -8.73 -1.75
C LEU A 175 0.71 -8.40 -0.47
N HIS A 176 0.91 -7.21 0.10
CA HIS A 176 0.13 -6.76 1.25
C HIS A 176 -1.38 -6.79 0.98
N TRP A 177 -1.81 -6.23 -0.16
CA TRP A 177 -3.22 -6.24 -0.55
C TRP A 177 -3.74 -7.64 -0.87
N THR A 178 -2.95 -8.48 -1.52
CA THR A 178 -3.33 -9.89 -1.76
C THR A 178 -3.55 -10.63 -0.44
N LEU A 179 -2.69 -10.44 0.55
CA LEU A 179 -2.86 -11.06 1.86
C LEU A 179 -4.13 -10.58 2.57
N LEU A 180 -4.48 -9.29 2.48
CA LEU A 180 -5.77 -8.78 3.01
C LEU A 180 -6.98 -9.45 2.32
N ILE A 181 -6.91 -9.64 1.00
CA ILE A 181 -7.96 -10.33 0.24
C ILE A 181 -8.05 -11.80 0.65
N MET A 182 -6.91 -12.50 0.78
CA MET A 182 -6.85 -13.90 1.21
C MET A 182 -7.39 -14.08 2.62
N GLU A 183 -7.02 -13.17 3.53
CA GLU A 183 -7.48 -13.12 4.91
C GLU A 183 -9.01 -13.03 4.96
N TYR A 184 -9.58 -12.03 4.26
CA TYR A 184 -11.01 -11.83 4.25
C TYR A 184 -11.78 -12.96 3.54
N TYR A 185 -11.24 -13.49 2.43
CA TYR A 185 -11.81 -14.65 1.73
C TYR A 185 -11.93 -15.88 2.65
N LEU A 186 -10.90 -16.13 3.47
CA LEU A 186 -10.88 -17.23 4.42
C LEU A 186 -11.85 -16.97 5.58
N LEU A 187 -11.83 -15.77 6.17
CA LEU A 187 -12.71 -15.41 7.29
C LEU A 187 -14.19 -15.48 6.91
N MET A 188 -14.56 -15.04 5.71
CA MET A 188 -15.92 -15.18 5.18
C MET A 188 -16.38 -16.65 5.07
N GLY A 189 -15.46 -17.60 4.96
CA GLY A 189 -15.81 -19.02 4.97
C GLY A 189 -16.38 -19.47 6.31
N PHE A 190 -15.96 -18.85 7.42
CA PHE A 190 -16.55 -19.08 8.73
C PHE A 190 -17.95 -18.47 8.83
N ASP A 191 -18.13 -17.23 8.39
CA ASP A 191 -19.44 -16.54 8.41
C ASP A 191 -20.50 -17.31 7.60
N LEU A 192 -20.07 -17.88 6.47
CA LEU A 192 -20.93 -18.69 5.60
C LEU A 192 -21.03 -20.16 6.04
N SER A 193 -20.39 -20.54 7.16
CA SER A 193 -20.37 -21.90 7.70
C SER A 193 -19.96 -22.97 6.66
N LEU A 194 -18.99 -22.63 5.80
CA LEU A 194 -18.54 -23.52 4.72
C LEU A 194 -17.61 -24.62 5.20
N TYR A 195 -16.92 -24.42 6.32
CA TYR A 195 -15.94 -25.36 6.84
C TYR A 195 -16.58 -26.39 7.76
N SER A 196 -16.29 -27.67 7.51
CA SER A 196 -16.69 -28.74 8.42
C SER A 196 -15.77 -28.79 9.64
N LYS A 197 -16.23 -29.39 10.74
CA LYS A 197 -15.45 -29.51 11.99
C LYS A 197 -14.06 -30.13 11.81
N ARG A 198 -13.90 -31.01 10.81
CA ARG A 198 -12.63 -31.71 10.53
C ARG A 198 -11.60 -30.82 9.83
N GLU A 199 -12.06 -29.84 9.05
CA GLU A 199 -11.21 -28.93 8.28
C GLU A 199 -10.77 -27.71 9.11
N LEU A 200 -11.38 -27.48 10.28
CA LEU A 200 -11.09 -26.32 11.12
C LEU A 200 -9.61 -26.23 11.47
N TYR A 201 -8.96 -27.35 11.79
CA TYR A 201 -7.53 -27.37 12.11
C TYR A 201 -6.70 -26.83 10.93
N ASP A 202 -6.96 -27.32 9.72
CA ASP A 202 -6.21 -26.92 8.53
C ASP A 202 -6.44 -25.44 8.18
N VAL A 203 -7.68 -24.97 8.30
CA VAL A 203 -8.05 -23.57 8.05
C VAL A 203 -7.37 -22.64 9.06
N TYR A 204 -7.41 -22.97 10.36
CA TYR A 204 -6.72 -22.17 11.38
C TYR A 204 -5.20 -22.21 11.22
N PHE A 205 -4.64 -23.37 10.90
CA PHE A 205 -3.20 -23.51 10.63
C PHE A 205 -2.79 -22.63 9.45
N TYR A 206 -3.54 -22.69 8.34
CA TYR A 206 -3.26 -21.86 7.17
C TYR A 206 -3.38 -20.37 7.47
N PHE A 207 -4.42 -19.96 8.18
CA PHE A 207 -4.61 -18.58 8.60
C PHE A 207 -3.43 -18.07 9.46
N ALA A 208 -3.04 -18.82 10.48
CA ALA A 208 -1.98 -18.41 11.40
C ALA A 208 -0.57 -18.49 10.77
N GLN A 209 -0.23 -19.64 10.18
CA GLN A 209 1.14 -19.92 9.74
C GLN A 209 1.45 -19.37 8.36
N ILE A 210 0.46 -19.22 7.48
CA ILE A 210 0.67 -18.72 6.14
C ILE A 210 0.26 -17.25 6.07
N ILE A 211 -1.01 -16.93 6.36
CA ILE A 211 -1.51 -15.56 6.17
C ILE A 211 -0.90 -14.59 7.19
N LEU A 212 -1.10 -14.82 8.50
CA LEU A 212 -0.63 -13.88 9.53
C LEU A 212 0.91 -13.79 9.58
N PHE A 213 1.61 -14.91 9.48
CA PHE A 213 3.08 -14.91 9.43
C PHE A 213 3.61 -14.12 8.23
N THR A 214 3.01 -14.29 7.05
CA THR A 214 3.44 -13.54 5.84
C THR A 214 3.10 -12.07 5.97
N HIS A 215 1.94 -11.70 6.53
CA HIS A 215 1.61 -10.30 6.85
C HIS A 215 2.69 -9.65 7.72
N ILE A 216 3.08 -10.31 8.83
CA ILE A 216 4.13 -9.80 9.73
C ILE A 216 5.45 -9.59 8.97
N ASN A 217 5.82 -10.53 8.10
CA ASN A 217 7.04 -10.42 7.30
C ASN A 217 6.98 -9.28 6.27
N VAL A 218 5.83 -9.06 5.63
CA VAL A 218 5.61 -7.94 4.71
C VAL A 218 5.71 -6.61 5.45
N TYR A 219 5.11 -6.49 6.64
CA TYR A 219 5.24 -5.29 7.46
C TYR A 219 6.67 -5.04 7.95
N LYS A 220 7.36 -6.08 8.40
CA LYS A 220 8.76 -5.96 8.81
C LYS A 220 9.66 -5.55 7.65
N THR A 221 9.45 -6.16 6.48
CA THR A 221 10.20 -5.86 5.26
C THR A 221 9.92 -4.43 4.81
N SER A 222 8.66 -4.03 4.65
CA SER A 222 8.27 -2.67 4.28
C SER A 222 8.83 -1.61 5.25
N LYS A 223 8.77 -1.83 6.57
CA LYS A 223 9.37 -0.92 7.57
C LYS A 223 10.89 -0.82 7.42
N ASN A 224 11.58 -1.93 7.16
CA ASN A 224 13.02 -1.91 6.89
C ASN A 224 13.35 -1.14 5.61
N ILE A 225 12.57 -1.35 4.53
CA ILE A 225 12.73 -0.61 3.28
C ILE A 225 12.51 0.88 3.52
N LEU A 226 11.43 1.27 4.19
CA LEU A 226 11.08 2.65 4.50
C LEU A 226 12.16 3.36 5.32
N ASN A 227 12.64 2.75 6.40
CA ASN A 227 13.73 3.33 7.21
C ASN A 227 14.98 3.59 6.36
N THR A 228 15.25 2.69 5.43
CA THR A 228 16.45 2.79 4.62
C THR A 228 16.28 3.78 3.45
N THR A 229 15.10 3.87 2.83
CA THR A 229 14.81 4.93 1.84
C THR A 229 14.81 6.31 2.47
N VAL A 230 14.23 6.48 3.66
CA VAL A 230 14.23 7.76 4.39
C VAL A 230 15.65 8.19 4.74
N SER A 231 16.48 7.28 5.28
CA SER A 231 17.88 7.62 5.58
C SER A 231 18.67 8.04 4.33
N PHE A 232 18.42 7.39 3.18
CA PHE A 232 19.00 7.79 1.91
C PHE A 232 18.54 9.19 1.45
N LEU A 233 17.23 9.48 1.53
CA LEU A 233 16.70 10.80 1.18
C LEU A 233 17.28 11.91 2.08
N VAL A 234 17.47 11.63 3.38
CA VAL A 234 18.13 12.56 4.31
C VAL A 234 19.58 12.81 3.92
N GLN A 235 20.34 11.78 3.54
CA GLN A 235 21.72 11.93 3.07
C GLN A 235 21.81 12.76 1.77
N LEU A 236 20.87 12.57 0.83
CA LEU A 236 20.77 13.40 -0.37
C LEU A 236 20.50 14.86 -0.02
N ASN A 237 19.56 15.12 0.90
CA ASN A 237 19.22 16.48 1.33
C ASN A 237 20.40 17.17 2.04
N GLN A 238 21.15 16.47 2.89
CA GLN A 238 22.34 17.03 3.55
C GLN A 238 23.43 17.42 2.54
N LYS A 239 23.67 16.59 1.51
CA LYS A 239 24.59 16.94 0.42
C LYS A 239 24.10 18.14 -0.40
N GLN A 240 22.79 18.32 -0.56
CA GLN A 240 22.23 19.51 -1.22
C GLN A 240 22.30 20.77 -0.36
N GLN A 241 22.17 20.67 0.96
CA GLN A 241 22.32 21.81 1.88
C GLN A 241 23.75 22.35 1.93
N ILE A 242 24.76 21.48 1.82
CA ILE A 242 26.17 21.91 1.69
C ILE A 242 26.38 22.71 0.39
N ASN A 243 25.54 22.51 -0.63
CA ASN A 243 25.64 23.16 -1.94
C ASN A 243 24.64 24.31 -2.17
N LYS A 244 23.76 24.64 -1.21
CA LYS A 244 22.75 25.72 -1.36
C LYS A 244 22.57 26.52 -0.08
N ILE A 245 23.41 27.55 0.11
CA ILE A 245 22.89 28.84 0.56
C ILE A 245 21.84 29.25 -0.49
N GLN A 246 20.62 29.54 -0.04
CA GLN A 246 19.42 29.89 -0.83
C GLN A 246 18.69 28.72 -1.52
N ILE A 247 17.55 28.34 -0.96
CA ILE A 247 16.20 28.34 -1.58
C ILE A 247 15.23 27.82 -0.51
N ASN A 248 14.32 28.68 -0.04
CA ASN A 248 13.15 28.28 0.74
C ASN A 248 12.26 27.39 -0.13
N ASN A 249 12.41 26.07 -0.01
CA ASN A 249 11.69 25.11 -0.82
C ASN A 249 10.51 24.53 -0.01
N PRO A 250 9.25 24.81 -0.37
CA PRO A 250 8.06 24.33 0.36
C PRO A 250 7.95 22.79 0.41
N PHE A 251 8.72 22.08 -0.42
CA PHE A 251 8.87 20.63 -0.41
C PHE A 251 9.53 20.07 0.86
N ILE A 252 10.46 20.81 1.48
CA ILE A 252 11.14 20.40 2.72
C ILE A 252 10.15 20.42 3.89
N GLN A 253 9.20 21.35 3.89
CA GLN A 253 8.12 21.40 4.88
C GLN A 253 7.12 20.24 4.69
N GLN A 254 6.78 19.87 3.45
CA GLN A 254 5.90 18.72 3.20
C GLN A 254 6.55 17.37 3.56
N LEU A 255 7.85 17.21 3.28
CA LEU A 255 8.59 16.00 3.67
C LEU A 255 8.74 15.90 5.19
N ASN A 256 9.03 17.01 5.87
CA ASN A 256 9.08 17.06 7.33
C ASN A 256 7.70 16.81 7.97
N ASN A 257 6.62 17.29 7.36
CA ASN A 257 5.26 17.01 7.83
C ASN A 257 4.88 15.54 7.65
N LEU A 258 5.26 14.89 6.55
CA LEU A 258 5.04 13.45 6.33
C LEU A 258 5.86 12.59 7.29
N ILE A 259 7.10 12.98 7.56
CA ILE A 259 7.96 12.32 8.56
C ILE A 259 7.39 12.50 9.97
N GLN A 260 6.90 13.69 10.32
CA GLN A 260 6.27 13.97 11.62
C GLN A 260 4.94 13.21 11.80
N GLN A 261 4.12 13.09 10.75
CA GLN A 261 2.89 12.30 10.79
C GLN A 261 3.20 10.81 11.02
N HIS A 262 4.16 10.24 10.30
CA HIS A 262 4.55 8.83 10.50
C HIS A 262 5.24 8.53 11.83
N ILE A 263 5.90 9.51 12.46
CA ILE A 263 6.52 9.34 13.79
C ILE A 263 5.46 9.42 14.90
N ASN A 264 4.42 10.25 14.73
CA ASN A 264 3.41 10.46 15.75
C ASN A 264 2.30 9.39 15.75
N ASP A 265 2.08 8.71 14.61
CA ASP A 265 1.02 7.68 14.46
C ASP A 265 1.52 6.24 14.73
N ASP A 266 2.69 6.05 15.35
CA ASP A 266 3.22 4.72 15.72
C ASP A 266 2.64 4.30 17.10
N PRO A 267 1.58 3.46 17.19
CA PRO A 267 0.93 3.08 18.47
C PRO A 267 1.85 2.28 19.41
N LEU A 268 3.03 1.87 18.94
CA LEU A 268 4.07 1.24 19.74
C LEU A 268 4.90 2.23 20.58
N ILE A 269 4.90 3.53 20.24
CA ILE A 269 5.64 4.56 20.99
C ILE A 269 4.89 4.94 22.28
N GLU A 270 3.56 4.96 22.27
CA GLU A 270 2.75 5.18 23.49
C GLU A 270 2.93 4.04 24.50
N LEU A 271 2.90 2.78 24.05
CA LEU A 271 3.15 1.60 24.89
C LEU A 271 4.58 1.53 25.46
N MET A 272 5.56 2.08 24.75
CA MET A 272 6.96 2.14 25.20
C MET A 272 7.21 3.33 26.16
N ASN A 273 6.43 4.40 26.08
CA ASN A 273 6.57 5.57 26.94
C ASN A 273 5.87 5.41 28.28
N GLU A 274 4.78 4.65 28.37
CA GLU A 274 4.13 4.35 29.66
C GLU A 274 5.03 3.51 30.56
N ASN A 275 5.78 2.55 30.01
CA ASN A 275 6.70 1.70 30.77
C ASN A 275 7.95 2.43 31.30
N ASN A 276 8.32 3.57 30.73
CA ASN A 276 9.44 4.39 31.20
C ASN A 276 9.05 5.41 32.28
N SER A 277 7.75 5.68 32.44
CA SER A 277 7.23 6.62 33.46
C SER A 277 7.08 5.97 34.86
N SER A 278 6.94 4.65 34.92
CA SER A 278 6.73 3.89 36.16
C SER A 278 8.03 3.49 36.89
N GLN A 279 9.20 3.59 36.26
CA GLN A 279 10.49 3.23 36.88
C GLN A 279 11.30 4.40 37.48
N LYS A 280 10.84 5.66 37.35
CA LYS A 280 11.58 6.85 37.86
C LYS A 280 11.11 7.43 39.19
N LYS A 281 10.14 6.80 39.90
CA LYS A 281 9.58 7.35 41.15
C LYS A 281 9.95 6.67 42.47
N ASN A 282 10.88 5.70 42.50
CA ASN A 282 11.38 5.12 43.76
C ASN A 282 12.90 5.23 43.85
N LYS A 283 13.40 6.40 44.26
CA LYS A 283 14.70 6.59 44.93
C LYS A 283 14.77 8.01 45.47
N ARG A 284 14.18 8.22 46.64
CA ARG A 284 14.64 9.09 47.73
C ARG A 284 13.75 8.86 48.94
#